data_AF-A0A3M6WBF4-F1
#
_entry.id   AF-A0A3M6WBF4-F1
#
_cell.length_a   1.000
_cell.length_b   1.000
_cell.length_c   1.000
_cell.angle_alpha   90.00
_cell.angle_beta   90.00
_cell.angle_gamma   90.00
#
_symmetry.space_group_name_H-M   'P 1'
#
loop_
_entity.id
_entity.type
_entity.pdbx_description
1 polymer ?
#
loop_
_entity_poly.entity_id
_entity_poly.type
_entity_poly.pdbx_seq_one_letter_code
_entity_poly.pdbx_strand_id
1 'polypeptide(L)'
;MPPKTGKKVAPAPYPGTKAGVAGKKAKNPLLERRPKNFGIGQDIQPKRNLSRMVRWPEYVRLQRQRKILNMRLKVPPAIAQFSQTLDRNTAAQTFKFLNKYRPETKVEKKERLHKEATAVSEGKKKEDASKKPYTVKYGLNHVVALIEAKKTSLVLIPNDVDPI
;
A
#
# COMPACT_ATOMS: atom_id res chain seq x y z
N MET A 1 54.30 65.88 -24.52
CA MET A 1 53.81 64.55 -24.06
C MET A 1 53.04 63.89 -25.21
N PRO A 2 53.22 62.58 -25.44
CA PRO A 2 52.92 61.92 -26.73
C PRO A 2 51.41 61.67 -26.95
N PRO A 3 50.95 61.52 -28.21
CA PRO A 3 49.56 61.21 -28.53
C PRO A 3 49.26 59.73 -28.23
N LYS A 4 48.27 59.45 -27.37
CA LYS A 4 47.78 58.09 -27.16
C LYS A 4 46.73 57.72 -28.21
N THR A 5 47.19 56.92 -29.16
CA THR A 5 46.41 56.13 -30.10
C THR A 5 45.42 55.21 -29.38
N GLY A 6 44.12 55.45 -29.55
CA GLY A 6 43.04 54.57 -29.10
C GLY A 6 42.33 53.94 -30.29
N LYS A 7 42.63 52.68 -30.58
CA LYS A 7 42.05 51.87 -31.65
C LYS A 7 40.54 51.69 -31.40
N LYS A 8 39.67 52.12 -32.32
CA LYS A 8 38.22 51.84 -32.25
C LYS A 8 38.00 50.32 -32.41
N VAL A 9 37.54 49.67 -31.36
CA VAL A 9 37.14 48.26 -31.39
C VAL A 9 35.73 48.17 -31.98
N ALA A 10 35.52 47.29 -32.96
CA ALA A 10 34.24 47.08 -33.61
C ALA A 10 33.18 46.54 -32.61
N PRO A 11 31.91 46.95 -32.69
CA PRO A 11 30.85 46.41 -31.86
C PRO A 11 30.61 44.92 -32.19
N ALA A 12 30.40 44.10 -31.16
CA ALA A 12 30.11 42.68 -31.29
C ALA A 12 28.79 42.45 -32.07
N PRO A 13 28.71 41.42 -32.93
CA PRO A 13 27.60 41.24 -33.88
C PRO A 13 26.30 40.72 -33.26
N TYR A 14 26.27 40.48 -31.94
CA TYR A 14 25.07 40.05 -31.23
C TYR A 14 24.75 41.04 -30.12
N PRO A 15 23.66 41.81 -30.24
CA PRO A 15 23.17 42.59 -29.11
C PRO A 15 22.80 41.60 -28.02
N GLY A 16 23.44 41.74 -26.85
CA GLY A 16 23.13 40.98 -25.66
C GLY A 16 21.61 40.94 -25.49
N THR A 17 21.06 39.73 -25.42
CA THR A 17 19.64 39.52 -25.16
C THR A 17 19.32 40.24 -23.87
N LYS A 18 18.63 41.39 -23.97
CA LYS A 18 18.04 42.06 -22.83
C LYS A 18 17.03 41.08 -22.23
N ALA A 19 17.48 40.32 -21.24
CA ALA A 19 16.62 39.73 -20.23
C ALA A 19 15.88 40.90 -19.56
N GLY A 20 14.69 41.24 -20.08
CA GLY A 20 13.98 42.44 -19.66
C GLY A 20 12.94 42.99 -20.63
N VAL A 21 12.79 42.44 -21.85
CA VAL A 21 11.61 42.72 -22.67
C VAL A 21 10.62 41.58 -22.49
N ALA A 22 9.93 41.59 -21.34
CA ALA A 22 8.62 40.96 -21.28
C ALA A 22 7.75 41.73 -22.29
N GLY A 23 7.70 41.24 -23.53
CA GLY A 23 6.84 41.79 -24.57
C GLY A 23 5.45 41.96 -23.96
N LYS A 24 4.91 43.18 -24.02
CA LYS A 24 3.54 43.46 -23.58
C LYS A 24 2.64 42.51 -24.36
N LYS A 25 2.23 41.40 -23.73
CA LYS A 25 1.26 40.47 -24.33
C LYS A 25 0.08 41.33 -24.74
N ALA A 26 -0.25 41.35 -26.03
CA ALA A 26 -1.38 42.10 -26.54
C ALA A 26 -2.62 41.69 -25.74
N LYS A 27 -3.12 42.61 -24.89
CA LYS A 27 -4.34 42.37 -24.12
C LYS A 27 -5.50 42.65 -25.07
N ASN A 28 -6.25 41.60 -25.40
CA ASN A 28 -7.46 41.76 -26.19
C ASN A 28 -8.45 42.63 -25.38
N PRO A 29 -8.85 43.82 -25.89
CA PRO A 29 -9.73 44.74 -25.16
C PRO A 29 -11.16 44.18 -24.95
N LEU A 30 -11.52 43.09 -25.63
CA LEU A 30 -12.78 42.38 -25.43
C LEU A 30 -12.76 41.43 -24.23
N LEU A 31 -11.59 41.15 -23.63
CA LEU A 31 -11.45 40.25 -22.49
C LEU A 31 -11.26 41.04 -21.20
N GLU A 32 -12.28 41.02 -20.33
CA GLU A 32 -12.24 41.65 -19.01
C GLU A 32 -12.22 40.61 -17.88
N ARG A 33 -11.55 40.96 -16.77
CA ARG A 33 -11.54 40.13 -15.56
C ARG A 33 -12.85 40.36 -14.79
N ARG A 34 -13.69 39.34 -14.69
CA ARG A 34 -14.91 39.33 -13.86
C ARG A 34 -14.73 38.38 -12.66
N PRO A 35 -14.03 38.79 -11.59
CA PRO A 35 -13.86 37.95 -10.42
C PRO A 35 -15.18 37.86 -9.65
N LYS A 36 -15.56 36.65 -9.26
CA LYS A 36 -16.72 36.41 -8.38
C LYS A 36 -16.29 36.49 -6.91
N ASN A 37 -17.14 37.05 -6.08
CA ASN A 37 -16.97 37.10 -4.63
C ASN A 37 -17.77 35.97 -3.97
N PHE A 38 -17.09 34.95 -3.45
CA PHE A 38 -17.73 33.79 -2.81
C PHE A 38 -17.91 33.96 -1.29
N GLY A 39 -17.92 35.21 -0.80
CA GLY A 39 -18.26 35.56 0.56
C GLY A 39 -19.73 35.25 0.89
N ILE A 40 -20.07 35.28 2.19
CA ILE A 40 -21.43 35.05 2.65
C ILE A 40 -22.35 36.16 2.09
N GLY A 41 -23.46 35.78 1.45
CA GLY A 41 -24.44 36.73 0.88
C GLY A 41 -24.04 37.37 -0.45
N GLN A 42 -22.98 36.90 -1.10
CA GLN A 42 -22.48 37.40 -2.39
C GLN A 42 -22.80 36.39 -3.52
N ASP A 43 -21.84 36.06 -4.38
CA ASP A 43 -22.05 35.10 -5.49
C ASP A 43 -22.27 33.66 -4.99
N ILE A 44 -22.92 32.83 -5.83
CA ILE A 44 -23.14 31.40 -5.57
C ILE A 44 -21.80 30.69 -5.28
N GLN A 45 -21.77 29.94 -4.17
CA GLN A 45 -20.58 29.20 -3.77
C GLN A 45 -20.15 28.18 -4.83
N PRO A 46 -18.84 28.03 -5.08
CA PRO A 46 -18.35 27.02 -6.01
C PRO A 46 -18.58 25.62 -5.45
N LYS A 47 -18.53 24.61 -6.33
CA LYS A 47 -18.53 23.21 -5.90
C LYS A 47 -17.30 22.96 -5.01
N ARG A 48 -17.53 22.45 -3.80
CA ARG A 48 -16.48 22.07 -2.83
C ARG A 48 -16.49 20.57 -2.59
N ASN A 49 -15.42 20.03 -2.02
CA ASN A 49 -15.39 18.65 -1.56
C ASN A 49 -16.32 18.49 -0.35
N LEU A 50 -17.49 17.87 -0.56
CA LEU A 50 -18.51 17.65 0.46
C LEU A 50 -18.39 16.28 1.15
N SER A 51 -17.32 15.51 0.91
CA SER A 51 -17.17 14.12 1.41
C SER A 51 -17.41 13.94 2.92
N ARG A 52 -17.16 14.97 3.74
CA ARG A 52 -17.43 14.96 5.19
C ARG A 52 -18.90 15.21 5.55
N MET A 53 -19.63 15.98 4.74
CA MET A 53 -21.03 16.35 4.97
C MET A 53 -22.02 15.45 4.21
N VAL A 54 -21.52 14.57 3.33
CA VAL A 54 -22.34 13.58 2.63
C VAL A 54 -23.03 12.66 3.64
N ARG A 55 -24.33 12.44 3.44
CA ARG A 55 -25.06 11.36 4.09
C ARG A 55 -24.60 10.02 3.53
N TRP A 56 -23.64 9.41 4.20
CA TRP A 56 -23.09 8.11 3.78
C TRP A 56 -24.14 6.99 3.88
N PRO A 57 -24.06 5.97 3.00
CA PRO A 57 -24.85 4.75 3.13
C PRO A 57 -24.74 4.15 4.53
N GLU A 58 -25.80 3.46 4.96
CA GLU A 58 -25.92 2.95 6.33
C GLU A 58 -24.76 2.05 6.75
N TYR A 59 -24.33 1.12 5.90
CA TYR A 59 -23.23 0.20 6.20
C TYR A 59 -21.91 0.95 6.50
N VAL A 60 -21.64 2.06 5.78
CA VAL A 60 -20.45 2.90 6.02
C VAL A 60 -20.57 3.61 7.37
N ARG A 61 -21.77 4.12 7.70
CA ARG A 61 -22.02 4.77 8.99
C ARG A 61 -21.81 3.78 10.14
N LEU A 62 -22.37 2.58 10.02
CA LEU A 62 -22.27 1.52 11.04
C LEU A 62 -20.82 1.07 11.25
N GLN A 63 -20.06 0.82 10.18
CA GLN A 63 -18.63 0.46 10.28
C GLN A 63 -17.80 1.55 10.97
N ARG A 64 -18.03 2.83 10.64
CA ARG A 64 -17.34 3.97 11.28
C ARG A 64 -17.73 4.11 12.75
N GLN A 65 -19.02 3.98 13.08
CA GLN A 65 -19.52 4.03 14.45
C GLN A 65 -18.94 2.88 15.30
N ARG A 66 -18.88 1.65 14.78
CA ARG A 66 -18.24 0.50 15.45
C ARG A 66 -16.79 0.80 15.79
N LYS A 67 -16.01 1.36 14.83
CA LYS A 67 -14.61 1.75 15.08
C LYS A 67 -14.49 2.84 16.13
N ILE A 68 -15.35 3.87 16.09
CA ILE A 68 -15.34 4.95 17.09
C ILE A 68 -15.66 4.40 18.47
N LEU A 69 -16.66 3.51 18.58
CA LEU A 69 -17.05 2.90 19.84
C LEU A 69 -15.89 2.12 20.47
N ASN A 70 -15.19 1.29 19.69
CA ASN A 70 -14.01 0.55 20.17
C ASN A 70 -12.87 1.45 20.67
N MET A 71 -12.71 2.65 20.11
CA MET A 71 -11.71 3.62 20.59
C MET A 71 -12.16 4.41 21.82
N ARG A 72 -13.47 4.50 22.06
CA ARG A 72 -14.06 5.33 23.14
C ARG A 72 -14.34 4.52 24.39
N LEU A 73 -14.66 3.24 24.24
CA LEU A 73 -14.83 2.33 25.35
C LEU A 73 -13.48 1.81 25.84
N LYS A 74 -13.40 1.46 27.13
CA LYS A 74 -12.26 0.74 27.68
C LYS A 74 -12.32 -0.71 27.20
N VAL A 75 -11.40 -1.09 26.34
CA VAL A 75 -11.30 -2.45 25.80
C VAL A 75 -10.54 -3.34 26.79
N PRO A 76 -11.06 -4.53 27.15
CA PRO A 76 -10.36 -5.48 28.01
C PRO A 76 -8.98 -5.89 27.46
N PRO A 77 -7.98 -6.16 28.31
CA PRO A 77 -6.61 -6.48 27.87
C PRO A 77 -6.53 -7.71 26.96
N ALA A 78 -7.39 -8.71 27.17
CA ALA A 78 -7.46 -9.91 26.34
C ALA A 78 -7.84 -9.62 24.87
N ILE A 79 -8.55 -8.51 24.62
CA ILE A 79 -8.90 -8.05 23.28
C ILE A 79 -7.86 -7.04 22.79
N ALA A 80 -7.39 -6.16 23.69
CA ALA A 80 -6.43 -5.12 23.35
C ALA A 80 -5.07 -5.68 22.89
N GLN A 81 -4.68 -6.90 23.29
CA GLN A 81 -3.44 -7.54 22.82
C GLN A 81 -3.35 -7.60 21.28
N PHE A 82 -4.47 -7.75 20.57
CA PHE A 82 -4.49 -7.78 19.11
C PHE A 82 -4.31 -6.40 18.46
N SER A 83 -4.46 -5.31 19.22
CA SER A 83 -4.13 -3.97 18.72
C SER A 83 -2.61 -3.73 18.67
N GLN A 84 -1.84 -4.50 19.43
CA GLN A 84 -0.38 -4.44 19.46
C GLN A 84 0.20 -5.49 18.49
N THR A 85 0.52 -5.04 17.28
CA THR A 85 1.00 -5.91 16.21
C THR A 85 2.52 -5.91 16.10
N LEU A 86 3.05 -6.96 15.46
CA LEU A 86 4.43 -7.01 15.02
C LEU A 86 4.75 -5.82 14.08
N ASP A 87 5.98 -5.31 14.14
CA ASP A 87 6.42 -4.25 13.25
C ASP A 87 6.49 -4.71 11.78
N ARG A 88 6.43 -3.74 10.87
CA ARG A 88 6.35 -4.00 9.43
C ARG A 88 7.57 -4.76 8.89
N ASN A 89 8.76 -4.50 9.42
CA ASN A 89 9.99 -5.08 8.88
C ASN A 89 10.10 -6.55 9.28
N THR A 90 9.84 -6.86 10.55
CA THR A 90 9.83 -8.24 11.05
C THR A 90 8.68 -9.04 10.44
N ALA A 91 7.50 -8.43 10.25
CA ALA A 91 6.39 -9.08 9.55
C ALA A 91 6.77 -9.48 8.11
N ALA A 92 7.41 -8.57 7.36
CA ALA A 92 7.84 -8.85 5.99
C ALA A 92 8.87 -10.01 5.91
N GLN A 93 9.82 -10.06 6.85
CA GLN A 93 10.79 -11.15 6.93
C GLN A 93 10.11 -12.47 7.27
N THR A 94 9.19 -12.47 8.23
CA THR A 94 8.43 -13.66 8.63
C THR A 94 7.60 -14.20 7.46
N PHE A 95 6.90 -13.33 6.72
CA PHE A 95 6.16 -13.77 5.53
C PHE A 95 7.08 -14.30 4.42
N LYS A 96 8.26 -13.72 4.21
CA LYS A 96 9.25 -14.25 3.26
C LYS A 96 9.71 -15.65 3.66
N PHE A 97 9.95 -15.89 4.94
CA PHE A 97 10.28 -17.22 5.47
C PHE A 97 9.14 -18.22 5.26
N LEU A 98 7.91 -17.87 5.63
CA LEU A 98 6.75 -18.76 5.51
C LEU A 98 6.39 -19.10 4.06
N ASN A 99 6.61 -18.17 3.13
CA ASN A 99 6.41 -18.41 1.71
C ASN A 99 7.27 -19.55 1.16
N LYS A 100 8.45 -19.81 1.74
CA LYS A 100 9.29 -20.96 1.37
C LYS A 100 8.68 -22.30 1.79
N TYR A 101 7.88 -22.32 2.84
CA TYR A 101 7.21 -23.50 3.39
C TYR A 101 5.72 -23.55 3.05
N ARG A 102 5.31 -22.88 1.97
CA ARG A 102 3.92 -22.84 1.53
C ARG A 102 3.42 -24.25 1.20
N PRO A 103 2.21 -24.64 1.63
CA PRO A 103 1.62 -25.92 1.24
C PRO A 103 1.38 -25.99 -0.28
N GLU A 104 1.45 -27.21 -0.83
CA GLU A 104 1.23 -27.50 -2.25
C GLU A 104 -0.15 -27.03 -2.74
N THR A 105 -0.20 -26.52 -3.97
CA THR A 105 -1.47 -26.24 -4.63
C THR A 105 -2.17 -27.53 -5.05
N LYS A 106 -3.48 -27.47 -5.33
CA LYS A 106 -4.23 -28.66 -5.81
C LYS A 106 -3.64 -29.25 -7.10
N VAL A 107 -3.09 -28.40 -7.97
CA VAL A 107 -2.47 -28.81 -9.24
C VAL A 107 -1.15 -29.52 -8.99
N GLU A 108 -0.25 -28.90 -8.22
CA GLU A 108 1.04 -29.48 -7.82
C GLU A 108 0.85 -30.81 -7.08
N LYS A 109 -0.16 -30.89 -6.20
CA LYS A 109 -0.52 -32.12 -5.49
C LYS A 109 -0.92 -33.23 -6.47
N LYS A 110 -1.72 -32.91 -7.49
CA LYS A 110 -2.13 -33.88 -8.52
C LYS A 110 -0.92 -34.39 -9.29
N GLU A 111 -0.02 -33.50 -9.70
CA GLU A 111 1.21 -33.87 -10.40
C GLU A 111 2.12 -34.74 -9.53
N ARG A 112 2.29 -34.39 -8.25
CA ARG A 112 3.07 -35.19 -7.29
C ARG A 112 2.49 -36.59 -7.14
N LEU A 113 1.18 -36.69 -6.91
CA LEU A 113 0.51 -37.99 -6.78
C LEU A 113 0.60 -38.83 -8.07
N HIS A 114 0.53 -38.20 -9.24
CA HIS A 114 0.71 -38.89 -10.51
C HIS A 114 2.14 -39.43 -10.66
N LYS A 115 3.16 -38.60 -10.37
CA LYS A 115 4.58 -38.99 -10.40
C LYS A 115 4.90 -40.10 -9.39
N GLU A 116 4.32 -40.02 -8.20
CA GLU A 116 4.44 -41.07 -7.18
C GLU A 116 3.77 -42.37 -7.65
N ALA A 117 2.58 -42.30 -8.25
CA ALA A 117 1.88 -43.48 -8.78
C ALA A 117 2.67 -44.16 -9.91
N THR A 118 3.23 -43.40 -10.85
CA THR A 118 4.06 -43.96 -11.94
C THR A 118 5.33 -44.59 -11.40
N ALA A 119 6.02 -43.93 -10.46
CA ALA A 119 7.24 -44.47 -9.85
C ALA A 119 6.99 -45.77 -9.06
N VAL A 120 5.84 -45.87 -8.39
CA VAL A 120 5.43 -47.10 -7.69
C VAL A 120 5.07 -48.21 -8.68
N SER A 121 4.40 -47.89 -9.80
CA SER A 121 4.16 -48.88 -10.86
C SER A 121 5.43 -49.38 -11.53
N GLU A 122 6.48 -48.56 -11.59
CA GLU A 122 7.82 -48.91 -12.07
C GLU A 122 8.65 -49.70 -11.03
N GLY A 123 8.06 -50.05 -9.88
CA GLY A 123 8.68 -50.94 -8.89
C GLY A 123 9.47 -50.26 -7.78
N LYS A 124 9.44 -48.92 -7.66
CA LYS A 124 10.08 -48.20 -6.54
C LYS A 124 9.16 -48.20 -5.31
N LYS A 125 9.73 -48.41 -4.11
CA LYS A 125 8.97 -48.33 -2.85
C LYS A 125 8.56 -46.89 -2.57
N LYS A 126 7.36 -46.69 -1.99
CA LYS A 126 6.78 -45.36 -1.69
C LYS A 126 7.70 -44.45 -0.86
N GLU A 127 8.53 -45.03 0.01
CA GLU A 127 9.40 -44.30 0.93
C GLU A 127 10.65 -43.74 0.24
N ASP A 128 11.16 -44.44 -0.78
CA ASP A 128 12.29 -43.97 -1.62
C ASP A 128 11.85 -42.97 -2.68
N ALA A 129 10.54 -42.95 -3.01
CA ALA A 129 10.00 -42.11 -4.08
C ALA A 129 9.84 -40.63 -3.71
N SER A 130 9.66 -40.28 -2.42
CA SER A 130 9.36 -38.90 -2.03
C SER A 130 9.67 -38.61 -0.54
N LYS A 131 10.59 -37.68 -0.27
CA LYS A 131 10.84 -37.17 1.09
C LYS A 131 9.65 -36.34 1.56
N LYS A 132 9.22 -36.54 2.81
CA LYS A 132 8.10 -35.80 3.41
C LYS A 132 8.37 -34.28 3.39
N PRO A 133 7.51 -33.47 2.74
CA PRO A 133 7.70 -32.04 2.68
C PRO A 133 7.39 -31.37 4.02
N TYR A 134 8.21 -30.40 4.39
CA TYR A 134 7.93 -29.50 5.51
C TYR A 134 7.05 -28.36 5.01
N THR A 135 5.90 -28.19 5.64
CA THR A 135 4.91 -27.18 5.27
C THR A 135 4.36 -26.47 6.49
N VAL A 136 4.00 -25.20 6.32
CA VAL A 136 3.26 -24.43 7.31
C VAL A 136 1.92 -25.12 7.57
N LYS A 137 1.62 -25.34 8.85
CA LYS A 137 0.33 -25.89 9.29
C LYS A 137 -0.67 -24.76 9.44
N TYR A 138 -1.90 -24.98 8.99
CA TYR A 138 -2.98 -24.00 9.01
C TYR A 138 -4.31 -24.66 9.45
N GLY A 139 -5.30 -23.82 9.76
CA GLY A 139 -6.61 -24.21 10.28
C GLY A 139 -6.64 -24.16 11.81
N LEU A 140 -7.66 -23.50 12.36
CA LEU A 140 -7.76 -23.20 13.80
C LEU A 140 -7.66 -24.48 14.65
N ASN A 141 -8.54 -25.46 14.40
CA ASN A 141 -8.57 -26.71 15.18
C ASN A 141 -7.25 -27.49 15.11
N HIS A 142 -6.62 -27.52 13.93
CA HIS A 142 -5.36 -28.24 13.74
C HIS A 142 -4.20 -27.52 14.44
N VAL A 143 -4.14 -26.19 14.35
CA VAL A 143 -3.10 -25.40 15.04
C VAL A 143 -3.24 -25.53 16.55
N VAL A 144 -4.46 -25.46 17.11
CA VAL A 144 -4.71 -25.66 18.54
C VAL A 144 -4.20 -27.04 19.00
N ALA A 145 -4.57 -28.11 18.31
CA ALA A 145 -4.09 -29.46 18.65
C ALA A 145 -2.56 -29.59 18.61
N LEU A 146 -1.88 -28.89 17.69
CA LEU A 146 -0.42 -28.88 17.61
C LEU A 146 0.23 -28.08 18.75
N ILE A 147 -0.41 -27.01 19.21
CA ILE A 147 0.03 -26.22 20.37
C ILE A 147 -0.10 -27.06 21.64
N GLU A 148 -1.25 -27.72 21.85
CA GLU A 148 -1.49 -28.60 22.99
C GLU A 148 -0.50 -29.77 23.03
N ALA A 149 -0.20 -30.35 21.86
CA ALA A 149 0.80 -31.40 21.72
C ALA A 149 2.26 -30.88 21.82
N LYS A 150 2.49 -29.57 22.02
CA LYS A 150 3.81 -28.92 22.09
C LYS A 150 4.70 -29.19 20.87
N LYS A 151 4.10 -29.30 19.68
CA LYS A 151 4.81 -29.59 18.41
C LYS A 151 5.15 -28.34 17.61
N THR A 152 4.60 -27.18 17.97
CA THR A 152 4.78 -25.91 17.25
C THR A 152 5.96 -25.12 17.78
N SER A 153 6.83 -24.64 16.88
CA SER A 153 7.94 -23.74 17.24
C SER A 153 7.55 -22.26 17.22
N LEU A 154 6.64 -21.87 16.33
CA LEU A 154 6.18 -20.49 16.14
C LEU A 154 4.72 -20.49 15.68
N VAL A 155 3.91 -19.58 16.24
CA VAL A 155 2.51 -19.36 15.86
C VAL A 155 2.35 -17.90 15.45
N LEU A 156 1.75 -17.66 14.28
CA LEU A 156 1.35 -16.33 13.84
C LEU A 156 -0.17 -16.20 13.94
N ILE A 157 -0.63 -15.18 14.66
CA ILE A 157 -2.05 -14.90 14.87
C ILE A 157 -2.43 -13.62 14.12
N PRO A 158 -3.45 -13.65 13.23
CA PRO A 158 -3.98 -12.45 12.61
C PRO A 158 -4.66 -11.54 13.65
N ASN A 159 -4.60 -10.23 13.44
CA ASN A 159 -5.11 -9.23 14.38
C ASN A 159 -6.56 -8.78 14.08
N ASP A 160 -7.14 -9.21 12.96
CA ASP A 160 -8.39 -8.70 12.39
C ASP A 160 -9.45 -9.80 12.16
N VAL A 161 -9.53 -10.79 13.05
CA VAL A 161 -10.53 -11.86 12.97
C VAL A 161 -11.86 -11.43 13.62
N ASP A 162 -12.97 -11.70 12.92
CA ASP A 162 -14.35 -11.56 13.43
C ASP A 162 -15.05 -12.92 13.20
N PRO A 163 -15.62 -13.59 14.21
CA PRO A 163 -15.71 -13.21 15.63
C PRO A 163 -14.35 -13.26 16.35
N ILE A 164 -14.22 -12.41 17.38
CA ILE A 164 -13.07 -12.36 18.28
C ILE A 164 -13.16 -13.38 19.41
#